data_AF-G6EIG4-F1
#
_entry.id   AF-G6EIG4-F1
#
_cell.length_a   1.000
_cell.length_b   1.000
_cell.length_c   1.000
_cell.angle_alpha   90.00
_cell.angle_beta   90.00
_cell.angle_gamma   90.00
#
_symmetry.space_group_name_H-M   'P 1'
#
loop_
_entity.id
_entity.type
_entity.pdbx_description
1 polymer ?
#
loop_
_entity_poly.entity_id
_entity_poly.type
_entity_poly.pdbx_seq_one_letter_code
_entity_poly.pdbx_strand_id
1 'polypeptide(L)' 'MPVHPICHRTIHATFSNVELARHGHDGEALRSSPAIARFVLWVARKHPDFHAPTARKR' A
#
# COMPACT_ATOMS: atom_id res chain seq x y z
N MET A 1 -1.80 -3.98 14.94
CA MET A 1 -2.63 -2.84 14.47
C MET A 1 -3.30 -3.26 13.18
N PRO A 2 -4.63 -3.15 13.03
CA PRO A 2 -5.29 -3.46 11.77
C PRO A 2 -4.88 -2.43 10.71
N VAL A 3 -4.41 -2.92 9.56
CA VAL A 3 -4.14 -2.08 8.40
C VAL A 3 -5.48 -1.76 7.74
N HIS A 4 -5.73 -0.49 7.38
CA HIS A 4 -6.95 -0.13 6.66
C HIS A 4 -7.09 -0.97 5.38
N PRO A 5 -8.31 -1.43 5.01
CA PRO A 5 -8.52 -2.29 3.85
C PRO A 5 -7.97 -1.71 2.54
N ILE A 6 -8.03 -0.39 2.37
CA ILE A 6 -7.48 0.30 1.20
C ILE A 6 -5.95 0.22 1.13
N CYS A 7 -5.26 0.36 2.26
CA CYS A 7 -3.80 0.26 2.33
C CYS A 7 -3.34 -1.15 1.97
N HIS A 8 -4.01 -2.18 2.53
CA HIS A 8 -3.73 -3.57 2.20
C HIS A 8 -3.92 -3.86 0.70
N ARG A 9 -5.05 -3.41 0.12
CA ARG A 9 -5.30 -3.58 -1.32
C ARG A 9 -4.25 -2.89 -2.18
N THR A 10 -3.85 -1.66 -1.84
CA THR A 10 -2.82 -0.94 -2.63
C THR A 10 -1.46 -1.62 -2.58
N ILE A 11 -1.05 -2.15 -1.43
CA ILE A 11 0.21 -2.89 -1.29
C ILE A 11 0.20 -4.11 -2.23
N HIS A 12 -0.85 -4.91 -2.21
CA HIS A 12 -1.00 -6.08 -3.10
C HIS A 12 -1.25 -5.73 -4.58
N ALA A 13 -1.73 -4.51 -4.88
CA ALA A 13 -1.83 -4.02 -6.25
C ALA A 13 -0.48 -3.52 -6.80
N THR A 14 0.42 -3.09 -5.91
CA THR A 14 1.71 -2.51 -6.27
C THR A 14 2.81 -3.58 -6.36
N PHE A 15 2.82 -4.52 -5.41
CA PHE A 15 3.82 -5.57 -5.30
C PHE A 15 3.20 -6.96 -5.43
N SER A 16 3.94 -7.86 -6.06
CA SER A 16 3.67 -9.30 -6.01
C SER A 16 4.06 -9.90 -4.66
N ASN A 17 3.55 -11.09 -4.36
CA ASN A 17 3.94 -11.82 -3.14
C ASN A 17 5.45 -12.11 -3.09
N VAL A 18 6.10 -12.29 -4.24
CA VAL A 18 7.55 -12.53 -4.33
C VAL A 18 8.33 -11.26 -3.95
N GLU A 19 7.90 -10.09 -4.44
CA GLU A 19 8.51 -8.81 -4.06
C GLU A 19 8.31 -8.51 -2.57
N LEU A 20 7.10 -8.73 -2.05
CA LEU A 20 6.81 -8.59 -0.62
C LEU A 20 7.67 -9.53 0.24
N ALA A 21 7.87 -10.78 -0.18
CA ALA A 21 8.72 -11.73 0.52
C ALA A 21 10.19 -11.27 0.57
N ARG A 22 10.68 -10.55 -0.46
CA ARG A 22 12.04 -9.99 -0.49
C ARG A 22 12.19 -8.79 0.45
N HIS A 23 11.15 -7.97 0.58
CA HIS A 23 11.13 -6.83 1.52
C HIS A 23 10.89 -7.29 2.97
N GLY A 24 10.29 -8.47 3.17
CA GLY A 24 10.05 -9.03 4.49
C GLY A 24 9.15 -8.13 5.34
N HIS A 25 9.59 -7.84 6.57
CA HIS A 25 8.88 -6.94 7.49
C HIS A 25 9.34 -5.48 7.39
N ASP A 26 10.20 -5.14 6.42
CA ASP A 26 10.69 -3.79 6.24
C ASP A 26 9.65 -2.90 5.55
N GLY A 27 8.86 -2.21 6.37
CA GLY A 27 7.89 -1.22 5.90
C GLY A 27 8.52 0.04 5.30
N GLU A 28 9.77 0.38 5.64
CA GLU A 28 10.51 1.49 5.03
C GLU A 28 10.87 1.16 3.57
N ALA A 29 11.31 -0.07 3.31
CA ALA A 29 11.57 -0.55 1.96
C ALA A 29 10.33 -0.45 1.05
N LEU A 30 9.14 -0.76 1.58
CA LEU A 30 7.89 -0.61 0.83
C LEU A 30 7.57 0.87 0.55
N ARG A 31 7.80 1.76 1.52
CA ARG A 31 7.56 3.21 1.37
C ARG A 31 8.53 3.87 0.39
N SER A 32 9.72 3.29 0.19
CA SER A 32 10.68 3.76 -0.82
C SER A 32 10.17 3.59 -2.27
N SER A 33 9.14 2.76 -2.51
CA SER A 33 8.51 2.68 -3.83
C SER A 33 7.78 3.99 -4.17
N PRO A 34 8.08 4.65 -5.30
CA PRO A 34 7.41 5.90 -5.69
C PRO A 34 5.89 5.77 -5.81
N ALA A 35 5.38 4.56 -6.10
CA ALA A 35 3.93 4.31 -6.15
C ALA A 35 3.32 4.33 -4.73
N ILE A 36 3.96 3.67 -3.77
CA ILE A 36 3.52 3.66 -2.37
C ILE A 36 3.69 5.03 -1.72
N ALA A 37 4.81 5.71 -1.92
CA ALA A 37 5.06 7.04 -1.36
C ALA A 37 3.93 8.03 -1.74
N ARG A 38 3.56 8.07 -3.03
CA ARG A 38 2.45 8.89 -3.53
C ARG A 38 1.11 8.49 -2.91
N PHE A 39 0.85 7.19 -2.79
CA PHE A 39 -0.37 6.69 -2.15
C PHE A 39 -0.43 7.07 -0.67
N VAL A 40 0.67 6.92 0.07
CA VAL A 40 0.74 7.26 1.51
C VAL A 40 0.46 8.74 1.72
N LEU A 41 1.08 9.63 0.94
CA LEU A 41 0.82 11.07 1.01
C LEU A 41 -0.64 11.43 0.71
N TRP A 42 -1.27 10.72 -0.23
CA TRP A 42 -2.67 10.92 -0.58
C TRP A 42 -3.63 10.40 0.49
N VAL A 43 -3.39 9.18 1.01
CA VAL A 43 -4.28 8.54 2.01
C VAL A 43 -4.14 9.16 3.38
N ALA A 44 -2.97 9.72 3.73
CA ALA A 44 -2.74 10.40 5.01
C ALA A 44 -3.67 11.60 5.22
N ARG A 45 -4.26 12.14 4.15
CA ARG A 45 -5.24 13.23 4.19
C ARG A 45 -6.70 12.75 4.25
N LYS A 46 -6.93 11.44 4.41
CA LYS A 46 -8.28 10.82 4.39
C LYS A 46 -8.69 10.35 5.78
N HIS A 47 -9.99 10.24 5.98
CA HIS A 47 -10.57 9.66 7.20
C HIS A 47 -10.17 8.17 7.33
N PRO A 48 -9.98 7.62 8.54
CA PRO A 48 -9.67 6.20 8.75
C PRO A 48 -10.66 5.24 8.06
N ASP A 49 -11.94 5.62 8.02
CA ASP A 49 -13.01 4.83 7.38
C ASP A 49 -13.15 5.10 5.86
N PHE A 50 -12.20 5.81 5.26
CA PHE A 50 -12.26 6.15 3.84
C PHE A 50 -12.14 4.91 2.96
N HIS A 51 -13.08 4.79 2.01
CA HIS A 51 -13.10 3.71 1.02
C HIS A 51 -12.95 4.27 -0.40
N ALA A 52 -12.06 3.66 -1.19
CA ALA A 52 -11.93 3.94 -2.62
C ALA A 52 -11.53 2.67 -3.38
N PRO A 53 -11.96 2.52 -4.64
CA PRO A 53 -11.53 1.41 -5.49
C PRO A 53 -10.04 1.54 -5.82
N THR A 54 -9.30 0.46 -5.60
CA THR A 54 -7.89 0.35 -6.02
C THR A 54 -7.85 -0.30 -7.40
N ALA A 55 -7.24 0.38 -8.39
CA ALA A 55 -7.03 -0.21 -9.70
C ALA A 55 -6.11 -1.44 -9.57
N ARG A 56 -6.58 -2.60 -10.06
CA ARG A 56 -5.77 -3.82 -10.07
C ARG A 56 -4.83 -3.77 -11.27
N LYS A 57 -3.53 -4.03 -11.07
CA LYS A 57 -2.65 -4.37 -12.21
C LYS A 57 -3.25 -5.58 -12.92
N ARG A 58 -3.46 -5.46 -14.24
CA ARG A 58 -3.80 -6.59 -15.12
C ARG A 58 -2.54 -7.41 -15.40
#